data_AF-A0A7V4IWK2-F1
#
_entry.id   AF-A0A7V4IWK2-F1
#
_cell.length_a   1.000
_cell.length_b   1.000
_cell.length_c   1.000
_cell.angle_alpha   90.00
_cell.angle_beta   90.00
_cell.angle_gamma   90.00
#
_symmetry.space_group_name_H-M   'P 1'
#
loop_
_entity.id
_entity.type
_entity.pdbx_description
1 polymer ?
#
loop_
_entity_poly.entity_id
_entity_poly.type
_entity_poly.pdbx_seq_one_letter_code
_entity_poly.pdbx_strand_id
1 'polypeptide(L)'
;MQDPDISPQTDAAEEEEVLPPGGAQATEPKTPVPGLKVARHFTEPGEDVWSSVEWETRSAQITDEQGKVVFEQTDIEAPSSWSQLAVKVVASMPLCSA
;
A
#
# COMPACT_ATOMS: atom_id res chain seq x y z
N MET A 1 60.23 -10.91 0.49
CA MET A 1 60.88 -11.78 -0.51
C MET A 1 59.85 -12.84 -0.88
N GLN A 2 59.24 -12.91 -2.05
CA GLN A 2 59.43 -12.27 -3.35
C GLN A 2 58.07 -12.35 -4.07
N ASP A 3 57.59 -11.25 -4.64
CA ASP A 3 57.01 -11.30 -6.00
C ASP A 3 58.16 -11.71 -6.94
N PRO A 4 57.95 -12.48 -8.02
CA PRO A 4 57.09 -11.99 -9.11
C PRO A 4 56.41 -13.03 -10.03
N ASP A 5 55.39 -12.54 -10.73
CA ASP A 5 55.22 -12.56 -12.20
C ASP A 5 55.74 -13.78 -12.99
N ILE A 6 54.87 -14.35 -13.83
CA ILE A 6 55.13 -14.56 -15.27
C ILE A 6 53.84 -15.16 -15.87
N SER A 7 53.17 -14.31 -16.64
CA SER A 7 52.19 -14.67 -17.70
C SER A 7 52.94 -15.44 -18.83
N PRO A 8 52.40 -15.73 -20.03
CA PRO A 8 51.01 -15.77 -20.51
C PRO A 8 50.71 -17.03 -21.37
N GLN A 9 49.41 -17.33 -21.52
CA GLN A 9 48.72 -17.53 -22.80
C GLN A 9 49.15 -18.63 -23.78
N THR A 10 48.22 -19.55 -24.01
CA THR A 10 47.87 -20.12 -25.32
C THR A 10 46.58 -20.92 -25.10
N ASP A 11 45.59 -20.97 -25.96
CA ASP A 11 45.38 -20.37 -27.27
C ASP A 11 43.86 -20.35 -27.48
N ALA A 12 43.41 -19.46 -28.35
CA ALA A 12 42.06 -19.36 -28.82
C ALA A 12 41.56 -20.69 -29.43
N ALA A 13 40.36 -21.09 -29.06
CA ALA A 13 39.40 -21.68 -29.99
C ALA A 13 38.03 -21.61 -29.32
N GLU A 14 37.34 -20.50 -29.61
CA GLU A 14 35.89 -20.47 -29.61
C GLU A 14 35.40 -21.59 -30.54
N GLU A 15 34.52 -22.45 -30.06
CA GLU A 15 33.37 -22.88 -30.85
C GLU A 15 32.22 -23.24 -29.91
N GLU A 16 31.09 -22.71 -30.29
CA GLU A 16 29.85 -22.57 -29.55
C GLU A 16 29.07 -23.90 -29.58
N GLU A 17 28.77 -24.50 -28.42
CA GLU A 17 27.63 -25.41 -28.31
C GLU A 17 27.05 -25.43 -26.88
N VAL A 18 25.93 -24.71 -26.75
CA VAL A 18 24.80 -24.91 -25.82
C VAL A 18 25.10 -25.19 -24.34
N LEU A 19 25.04 -24.12 -23.56
CA LEU A 19 24.60 -24.18 -22.17
C LEU A 19 23.21 -24.85 -22.09
N PRO A 20 23.00 -25.88 -21.26
CA PRO A 20 21.76 -25.90 -20.51
C PRO A 20 21.93 -24.90 -19.36
N PRO A 21 21.07 -23.87 -19.16
CA PRO A 21 20.89 -23.35 -17.83
C PRO A 21 20.18 -24.43 -17.02
N GLY A 22 20.96 -25.39 -16.54
CA GLY A 22 20.61 -26.24 -15.42
C GLY A 22 20.52 -25.38 -14.16
N GLY A 23 19.52 -25.68 -13.34
CA GLY A 23 19.39 -25.11 -12.01
C GLY A 23 18.06 -24.44 -11.75
N ALA A 24 16.94 -25.11 -12.06
CA ALA A 24 15.74 -24.92 -11.26
C ALA A 24 16.09 -25.33 -9.82
N GLN A 25 16.53 -24.38 -9.02
CA GLN A 25 16.61 -24.52 -7.57
C GLN A 25 15.18 -24.78 -7.11
N ALA A 26 14.89 -26.05 -6.83
CA ALA A 26 13.64 -26.47 -6.24
C ALA A 26 13.52 -25.76 -4.89
N THR A 27 12.66 -24.74 -4.84
CA THR A 27 12.22 -24.15 -3.57
C THR A 27 11.62 -25.28 -2.74
N GLU A 28 12.25 -25.61 -1.63
CA GLU A 28 11.71 -26.54 -0.65
C GLU A 28 10.26 -26.10 -0.31
N PRO A 29 9.28 -27.02 -0.30
CA PRO A 29 7.92 -26.66 0.02
C PRO A 29 7.86 -26.25 1.50
N LYS A 30 7.90 -24.95 1.77
CA LYS A 30 7.58 -24.39 3.09
C LYS A 30 6.12 -24.74 3.35
N THR A 31 5.89 -25.69 4.27
CA THR A 31 4.54 -26.04 4.73
C THR A 31 3.79 -24.74 5.08
N PRO A 32 2.66 -24.45 4.42
CA PRO A 32 1.93 -23.23 4.70
C PRO A 32 1.41 -23.31 6.14
N VAL A 33 2.00 -22.50 7.02
CA VAL A 33 1.45 -22.28 8.35
C VAL A 33 0.08 -21.62 8.16
N PRO A 34 -1.01 -22.15 8.75
CA PRO A 34 -2.32 -21.52 8.65
C PRO A 34 -2.24 -20.09 9.17
N GLY A 35 -2.61 -19.12 8.34
CA GLY A 35 -2.68 -17.71 8.73
C GLY A 35 -3.79 -17.45 9.75
N LEU A 36 -3.69 -16.31 10.45
CA LEU A 36 -4.73 -15.83 11.36
C LEU A 36 -6.06 -15.65 10.60
N LYS A 37 -7.13 -16.30 11.08
CA LYS A 37 -8.49 -16.12 10.55
C LYS A 37 -9.21 -15.06 11.38
N VAL A 38 -9.50 -13.91 10.78
CA VAL A 38 -10.32 -12.85 11.40
C VAL A 38 -11.74 -12.97 10.86
N ALA A 39 -12.73 -13.09 11.76
CA ALA A 39 -14.13 -13.13 11.38
C ALA A 39 -14.62 -11.74 10.95
N ARG A 40 -15.51 -11.69 9.94
CA ARG A 40 -16.21 -10.46 9.54
C ARG A 40 -17.38 -10.23 10.50
N HIS A 41 -17.59 -8.98 10.90
CA HIS A 41 -18.70 -8.59 11.78
C HIS A 41 -19.62 -7.53 11.16
N PHE A 42 -19.08 -6.64 10.34
CA PHE A 42 -19.80 -5.51 9.75
C PHE A 42 -19.90 -5.60 8.22
N THR A 43 -19.39 -6.67 7.62
CA THR A 43 -19.31 -6.83 6.17
C THR A 43 -19.69 -8.23 5.75
N GLU A 44 -20.40 -8.32 4.63
CA GLU A 44 -20.78 -9.59 4.02
C GLU A 44 -19.87 -9.92 2.83
N PRO A 45 -19.56 -11.21 2.60
CA PRO A 45 -18.74 -11.61 1.47
C PRO A 45 -19.49 -11.38 0.15
N GLY A 46 -18.90 -10.60 -0.76
CA GLY A 46 -19.45 -10.35 -2.10
C GLY A 46 -20.30 -9.08 -2.21
N GLU A 47 -20.48 -8.34 -1.11
CA GLU A 47 -21.15 -7.04 -1.10
C GLU A 47 -20.13 -5.89 -1.17
N ASP A 48 -20.52 -4.81 -1.86
CA ASP A 48 -19.73 -3.58 -1.85
C ASP A 48 -19.92 -2.86 -0.51
N VAL A 49 -18.81 -2.73 0.23
CA VAL A 49 -18.82 -2.15 1.57
C VAL A 49 -19.26 -0.69 1.57
N TRP A 50 -19.02 0.07 0.50
CA TRP A 50 -19.37 1.48 0.42
C TRP A 50 -20.88 1.69 0.28
N SER A 51 -21.55 0.79 -0.44
CA SER A 51 -23.01 0.78 -0.59
C SER A 51 -23.78 0.45 0.69
N SER A 52 -23.13 -0.14 1.70
CA SER A 52 -23.77 -0.51 2.98
C SER A 52 -24.13 0.69 3.87
N VAL A 53 -23.55 1.85 3.60
CA VAL A 53 -23.77 3.10 4.35
C VAL A 53 -24.36 4.14 3.40
N GLU A 54 -25.34 4.91 3.88
CA GLU A 54 -25.86 6.06 3.13
C GLU A 54 -24.88 7.23 3.22
N TRP A 55 -24.54 7.83 2.08
CA TRP A 55 -23.60 8.93 1.96
C TRP A 55 -24.31 10.19 1.50
N GLU A 56 -23.90 11.34 2.02
CA GLU A 56 -24.36 12.65 1.58
C GLU A 56 -23.20 13.63 1.45
N THR A 57 -23.34 14.57 0.51
CA THR A 57 -22.37 15.63 0.28
C THR A 57 -22.61 16.77 1.26
N ARG A 58 -21.58 17.12 2.04
CA ARG A 58 -21.63 18.18 3.06
C ARG A 58 -20.46 19.15 2.92
N SER A 59 -20.63 20.33 3.49
CA SER A 59 -19.55 21.31 3.67
C SER A 59 -19.12 21.37 5.14
N ALA A 60 -17.82 21.42 5.39
CA ALA A 60 -17.23 21.58 6.72
C ALA A 60 -16.59 22.97 6.85
N GLN A 61 -17.25 23.86 7.59
CA GLN A 61 -16.73 25.19 7.92
C GLN A 61 -16.43 25.31 9.41
N ILE A 62 -15.22 25.76 9.74
CA ILE A 62 -14.79 26.04 11.11
C ILE A 62 -14.50 27.54 11.20
N THR A 63 -15.13 28.19 12.17
CA THR A 63 -15.00 29.63 12.45
C THR A 63 -14.40 29.85 13.83
N ASP A 64 -13.58 30.87 13.96
CA ASP A 64 -13.05 31.36 15.24
C ASP A 64 -14.14 32.08 16.07
N GLU A 65 -13.87 32.41 17.33
CA GLU A 65 -14.79 33.14 18.23
C GLU A 65 -15.18 34.52 17.67
N GLN A 66 -14.33 35.09 16.81
CA GLN A 66 -14.54 36.35 16.12
C GLN A 66 -15.40 36.19 14.83
N GLY A 67 -15.85 34.98 14.51
CA GLY A 67 -16.63 34.67 13.32
C GLY A 67 -15.80 34.51 12.03
N LYS A 68 -14.47 34.61 12.11
CA LYS A 68 -13.58 34.43 10.96
C LYS A 68 -13.48 32.95 10.59
N VAL A 69 -13.68 32.62 9.32
CA VAL A 69 -13.45 31.26 8.80
C VAL A 69 -11.96 30.93 8.87
N VAL A 70 -11.63 29.86 9.58
CA VAL A 70 -10.26 29.35 9.73
C VAL A 70 -10.02 28.09 8.90
N PHE A 71 -11.09 27.36 8.58
CA PHE A 71 -11.05 26.19 7.71
C PHE A 71 -12.38 26.05 6.98
N GLU A 72 -12.31 25.74 5.68
CA GLU A 72 -13.47 25.48 4.85
C GLU A 72 -13.11 24.39 3.83
N GLN A 73 -13.95 23.37 3.77
CA GLN A 73 -13.88 22.33 2.75
C GLN A 73 -15.30 21.98 2.33
N THR A 74 -15.56 22.11 1.03
CA THR A 74 -16.85 21.80 0.41
C THR A 74 -16.81 20.42 -0.24
N ASP A 75 -17.99 19.93 -0.63
CA ASP A 75 -18.13 18.72 -1.45
C ASP A 75 -17.56 17.44 -0.80
N ILE A 76 -17.67 17.33 0.53
CA ILE A 76 -17.21 16.18 1.30
C ILE A 76 -18.30 15.12 1.30
N GLU A 77 -18.00 13.92 0.84
CA GLU A 77 -18.88 12.75 1.03
C GLU A 77 -18.71 12.21 2.46
N ALA A 78 -19.76 12.31 3.26
CA ALA A 78 -19.77 11.81 4.62
C ALA A 78 -21.02 10.94 4.86
N PRO A 79 -20.95 9.94 5.77
CA PRO A 79 -22.11 9.16 6.14
C PRO A 79 -23.25 10.04 6.64
N SER A 80 -24.48 9.79 6.17
CA SER A 80 -25.66 10.57 6.57
C SER A 80 -25.89 10.56 8.08
N SER A 81 -25.46 9.49 8.77
CA SER A 81 -25.57 9.35 10.22
C SER A 81 -24.61 10.22 11.04
N TRP A 82 -23.60 10.84 10.42
CA TRP A 82 -22.64 11.68 11.13
C TRP A 82 -23.20 13.07 11.45
N SER A 83 -22.84 13.59 12.63
CA SER A 83 -23.12 14.97 12.98
C SER A 83 -22.18 15.92 12.24
N GLN A 84 -22.60 17.18 12.08
CA GLN A 84 -21.76 18.22 11.48
C GLN A 84 -20.43 18.40 12.23
N LEU A 85 -20.40 18.17 13.55
CA LEU A 85 -19.17 18.21 14.33
C LEU A 85 -18.23 17.05 13.96
N ALA A 86 -18.75 15.84 13.81
CA ALA A 86 -17.96 14.69 13.40
C ALA A 86 -17.33 14.93 12.02
N VAL A 87 -18.10 15.47 11.07
CA VAL A 87 -17.58 15.85 9.74
C VAL A 87 -16.49 16.91 9.86
N LYS A 88 -16.66 17.95 10.69
CA LYS A 88 -15.63 18.98 10.91
C LYS A 88 -14.34 18.43 11.50
N VAL A 89 -14.43 17.52 12.49
CA VAL A 89 -13.26 16.90 13.12
C VAL A 89 -12.49 16.05 12.11
N VAL A 90 -13.18 15.23 11.33
CA VAL A 90 -12.53 14.38 10.31
C VAL A 90 -11.95 15.21 9.17
N ALA A 91 -12.68 16.21 8.68
CA ALA A 91 -12.23 17.07 7.57
C ALA A 91 -11.01 17.94 7.93
N SER A 92 -10.89 18.35 9.19
CA SER A 92 -9.75 19.15 9.67
C SER A 92 -8.56 18.30 10.13
N MET A 93 -8.69 16.97 10.16
CA MET A 93 -7.59 16.09 10.51
C MET A 93 -6.58 16.08 9.34
N PRO A 94 -5.32 16.47 9.57
CA PRO A 94 -4.32 16.44 8.52
C PRO A 94 -4.11 14.98 8.12
N LEU A 95 -4.62 14.61 6.95
CA LEU A 95 -4.20 13.37 6.31
C LEU A 95 -2.69 13.49 6.10
N CYS A 96 -1.95 12.56 6.71
CA CYS A 96 -0.51 12.49 6.58
C CYS A 96 -0.16 12.47 5.09
N SER A 97 0.54 13.51 4.62
CA SER A 97 1.16 13.50 3.30
C SER A 97 2.24 12.42 3.31
N ALA A 98 1.96 11.26 2.73
CA ALA A 98 2.89 10.15 2.57
C ALA A 98 2.78 9.58 1.15
#